data_AF-A0AAU8G0G6-F1
#
_entry.id   AF-A0AAU8G0G6-F1
#
_cell.length_a   1.000
_cell.length_b   1.000
_cell.length_c   1.000
_cell.angle_alpha   90.00
_cell.angle_beta   90.00
_cell.angle_gamma   90.00
#
_symmetry.space_group_name_H-M   'P 1'
#
loop_
_entity.id
_entity.type
_entity.pdbx_description
1 polymer ?
#
loop_
_entity_poly.entity_id
_entity_poly.type
_entity_poly.pdbx_seq_one_letter_code
_entity_poly.pdbx_strand_id
1 'polypeptide(L)'
;MRQGVDEGLREHVVALLDAYDDGVLPIVQAGHPVLRTPAVPYAGQLGDVLPRFLDAMRATMHAAPGVGLAAPQVGIGLAIAVVEDPGAPDADDERERPPLAFRVLVNPRYEAVGDETRTFFEGCLSVHGWQAERTRARSVRLTGQDEAGEPFDDVLTGWAARIVQHETDHLRGELYVDAADLRTLASTLGVARLPGHPG
;
A
#
# COMPACT_ATOMS: atom_id res chain seq x y z
N MET A 1 23.48 5.97 -9.42
CA MET A 1 23.56 7.42 -9.69
C MET A 1 22.30 8.04 -9.10
N ARG A 2 22.39 8.91 -8.09
CA ARG A 2 21.20 9.62 -7.58
C ARG A 2 20.67 10.45 -8.76
N GLN A 3 19.45 10.18 -9.21
CA GLN A 3 18.79 11.12 -10.11
C GLN A 3 18.51 12.37 -9.28
N GLY A 4 18.83 13.54 -9.81
CA GLY A 4 18.52 14.81 -9.16
C GLY A 4 17.01 15.00 -9.01
N VAL A 5 16.63 16.12 -8.41
CA VAL A 5 15.24 16.57 -8.38
C VAL A 5 14.69 16.60 -9.81
N ASP A 6 13.51 16.01 -10.01
CA ASP A 6 12.75 16.14 -11.25
C ASP A 6 11.79 17.31 -11.05
N GLU A 7 12.15 18.48 -11.59
CA GLU A 7 11.39 19.71 -11.35
C GLU A 7 9.94 19.62 -11.86
N GLY A 8 9.70 18.92 -12.97
CA GLY A 8 8.34 18.77 -13.50
C GLY A 8 7.46 17.90 -12.60
N LEU A 9 8.01 16.78 -12.10
CA LEU A 9 7.32 15.94 -11.14
C LEU A 9 7.12 16.66 -9.79
N ARG A 10 8.14 17.37 -9.33
CA ARG A 10 8.09 18.14 -8.09
C ARG A 10 7.00 19.22 -8.15
N GLU A 11 6.97 20.02 -9.20
CA GLU A 11 5.93 21.05 -9.41
C GLU A 11 4.54 20.43 -9.46
N HIS A 12 4.40 19.27 -10.12
CA HIS A 12 3.13 18.53 -10.15
C HIS A 12 2.70 18.08 -8.75
N VAL A 13 3.61 17.55 -7.93
CA VAL A 13 3.31 17.14 -6.55
C VAL A 13 2.99 18.34 -5.67
N VAL A 14 3.69 19.47 -5.82
CA VAL A 14 3.37 20.70 -5.09
C VAL A 14 1.97 21.19 -5.47
N ALA A 15 1.65 21.26 -6.75
CA ALA A 15 0.32 21.68 -7.22
C ALA A 15 -0.78 20.73 -6.74
N LEU A 16 -0.51 19.42 -6.68
CA LEU A 16 -1.40 18.45 -6.09
C LEU A 16 -1.62 18.73 -4.60
N LEU A 17 -0.55 18.89 -3.81
CA LEU A 17 -0.66 19.15 -2.37
C LEU A 17 -1.37 20.48 -2.08
N ASP A 18 -1.09 21.53 -2.86
CA ASP A 18 -1.71 22.86 -2.69
C ASP A 18 -3.18 22.89 -3.13
N ALA A 19 -3.65 21.89 -3.89
CA ALA A 19 -5.06 21.78 -4.29
C ALA A 19 -5.95 21.09 -3.22
N TYR A 20 -5.35 20.43 -2.23
CA TYR A 20 -6.04 19.68 -1.17
C TYR A 20 -5.59 20.18 0.21
N ASP A 21 -6.16 21.32 0.63
CA ASP A 21 -5.81 22.05 1.86
C ASP A 21 -5.99 21.23 3.15
N ASP A 22 -6.81 20.18 3.12
CA ASP A 22 -7.01 19.24 4.24
C ASP A 22 -5.94 18.15 4.32
N GLY A 23 -5.00 18.12 3.37
CA GLY A 23 -3.94 17.12 3.27
C GLY A 23 -4.40 15.75 2.75
N VAL A 24 -5.65 15.61 2.32
CA VAL A 24 -6.21 14.35 1.83
C VAL A 24 -6.22 14.35 0.30
N LEU A 25 -5.36 13.52 -0.28
CA LEU A 25 -5.20 13.38 -1.72
C LEU A 25 -6.33 12.53 -2.32
N PRO A 26 -6.72 12.78 -3.58
CA PRO A 26 -7.70 11.95 -4.28
C PRO A 26 -7.10 10.58 -4.58
N ILE A 27 -7.83 9.51 -4.26
CA ILE A 27 -7.41 8.15 -4.58
C ILE A 27 -7.94 7.78 -5.96
N VAL A 28 -7.03 7.55 -6.91
CA VAL A 28 -7.40 7.11 -8.26
C VAL A 28 -7.98 5.69 -8.23
N GLN A 29 -8.97 5.43 -9.08
CA GLN A 29 -9.67 4.14 -9.16
C GLN A 29 -9.12 3.27 -10.30
N ALA A 30 -9.34 1.96 -10.19
CA ALA A 30 -9.02 0.99 -11.23
C ALA A 30 -9.59 1.43 -12.58
N GLY A 31 -8.73 1.40 -13.60
CA GLY A 31 -8.98 2.05 -14.89
C GLY A 31 -8.05 3.25 -15.13
N HIS A 32 -7.56 3.90 -14.08
CA HIS A 32 -6.51 4.91 -14.22
C HIS A 32 -5.17 4.25 -14.60
N PRO A 33 -4.47 4.69 -15.67
CA PRO A 33 -3.30 3.99 -16.21
C PRO A 33 -2.10 3.93 -15.26
N VAL A 34 -1.98 4.89 -14.33
CA VAL A 34 -0.92 4.89 -13.32
C VAL A 34 -0.92 3.62 -12.46
N LEU A 35 -2.09 3.02 -12.20
CA LEU A 35 -2.24 1.81 -11.40
C LEU A 35 -1.81 0.54 -12.16
N ARG A 36 -1.55 0.66 -13.46
CA ARG A 36 -1.14 -0.42 -14.36
C ARG A 36 0.26 -0.20 -14.93
N THR A 37 0.94 0.85 -14.50
CA THR A 37 2.28 1.22 -14.95
C THR A 37 3.26 0.94 -13.82
N PRO A 38 4.32 0.13 -14.03
CA PRO A 38 5.36 -0.05 -13.03
C PRO A 38 5.93 1.30 -12.59
N ALA A 39 5.98 1.52 -11.28
CA ALA A 39 6.42 2.77 -10.69
C ALA A 39 7.93 2.97 -10.90
N VAL A 40 8.34 4.23 -11.09
CA VAL A 40 9.73 4.61 -11.23
C VAL A 40 10.42 4.54 -9.86
N PRO A 41 11.61 3.90 -9.75
CA PRO A 41 12.36 3.90 -8.50
C PRO A 41 12.61 5.31 -7.97
N TYR A 42 12.32 5.53 -6.70
CA TYR A 42 12.63 6.80 -6.06
C TYR A 42 14.13 6.93 -5.83
N ALA A 43 14.71 8.01 -6.33
CA ALA A 43 16.14 8.32 -6.24
C ALA A 43 16.40 9.77 -5.80
N GLY A 44 15.37 10.47 -5.30
CA GLY A 44 15.44 11.85 -4.84
C GLY A 44 14.61 12.86 -5.65
N GLN A 45 13.72 12.40 -6.53
CA GLN A 45 13.00 13.24 -7.50
C GLN A 45 12.17 14.35 -6.84
N LEU A 46 11.70 14.15 -5.60
CA LEU A 46 10.86 15.13 -4.88
C LEU A 46 11.67 16.13 -4.05
N GLY A 47 12.95 15.85 -3.76
CA GLY A 47 13.77 16.69 -2.90
C GLY A 47 13.09 16.99 -1.55
N ASP A 48 13.07 18.28 -1.17
CA ASP A 48 12.44 18.80 0.05
C ASP A 48 10.91 18.70 0.09
N VAL A 49 10.23 18.33 -1.01
CA VAL A 49 8.77 18.11 -1.01
C VAL A 49 8.40 16.74 -0.46
N LEU A 50 9.35 15.78 -0.40
CA LEU A 50 9.09 14.40 0.05
C LEU A 50 8.37 14.34 1.41
N PRO A 51 8.81 15.03 2.49
CA PRO A 51 8.14 14.92 3.80
C PRO A 51 6.67 15.34 3.74
N ARG A 52 6.38 16.46 3.05
CA ARG A 52 5.01 16.97 2.88
C ARG A 52 4.13 16.00 2.09
N PHE A 53 4.71 15.34 1.09
CA PHE A 53 4.02 14.32 0.31
C PHE A 53 3.72 13.06 1.15
N LEU A 54 4.65 12.61 1.98
CA LEU A 54 4.47 11.46 2.87
C LEU A 54 3.40 11.73 3.94
N ASP A 55 3.38 12.94 4.51
CA ASP A 55 2.33 13.37 5.44
C ASP A 55 0.94 13.31 4.79
N ALA A 56 0.83 13.79 3.56
CA ALA A 56 -0.42 13.72 2.80
C ALA A 56 -0.82 12.29 2.46
N MET A 57 0.13 11.42 2.09
CA MET A 57 -0.15 9.99 1.89
C MET A 57 -0.67 9.33 3.16
N ARG A 58 -0.07 9.62 4.32
CA ARG A 58 -0.54 9.09 5.62
C ARG A 58 -1.94 9.61 5.97
N ALA A 59 -2.18 10.91 5.82
CA ALA A 59 -3.49 11.52 6.05
C ALA A 59 -4.56 10.90 5.14
N THR A 60 -4.23 10.69 3.86
CA THR A 60 -5.12 10.05 2.88
C THR A 60 -5.45 8.62 3.26
N MET A 61 -4.45 7.84 3.68
CA MET A 61 -4.62 6.47 4.14
C MET A 61 -5.59 6.41 5.34
N HIS A 62 -5.42 7.30 6.33
CA HIS A 62 -6.30 7.36 7.51
C HIS A 62 -7.72 7.84 7.20
N ALA A 63 -7.87 8.79 6.27
CA ALA A 63 -9.17 9.29 5.84
C ALA A 63 -9.99 8.23 5.08
N ALA A 64 -9.34 7.27 4.43
CA ALA A 64 -9.94 6.17 3.68
C ALA A 64 -9.98 4.83 4.45
N PRO A 65 -10.01 4.88 5.80
CA PRO A 65 -9.61 3.81 6.74
C PRO A 65 -8.74 2.66 6.22
N GLY A 66 -7.69 2.96 5.45
CA GLY A 66 -6.74 1.97 4.92
C GLY A 66 -5.63 1.63 5.91
N VAL A 67 -4.94 0.51 5.66
CA VAL A 67 -3.73 0.08 6.40
C VAL A 67 -2.43 0.20 5.59
N GLY A 68 -2.57 0.67 4.35
CA GLY A 68 -1.50 0.94 3.41
C GLY A 68 -1.98 1.85 2.29
N LEU A 69 -1.04 2.59 1.69
CA LEU A 69 -1.26 3.41 0.50
C LEU A 69 0.03 3.56 -0.30
N ALA A 70 -0.01 3.18 -1.58
CA ALA A 70 1.08 3.37 -2.53
C ALA A 70 0.93 4.70 -3.30
N ALA A 71 2.05 5.35 -3.62
CA ALA A 71 2.06 6.62 -4.36
C ALA A 71 1.29 6.58 -5.70
N PRO A 72 1.29 5.46 -6.48
CA PRO A 72 0.46 5.35 -7.68
C PRO A 72 -1.04 5.55 -7.38
N GLN A 73 -1.52 5.18 -6.19
CA GLN A 73 -2.93 5.34 -5.82
C GLN A 73 -3.35 6.80 -5.64
N VAL A 74 -2.40 7.72 -5.48
CA VAL A 74 -2.64 9.18 -5.48
C VAL A 74 -2.14 9.84 -6.77
N GLY A 75 -1.96 9.06 -7.84
CA GLY A 75 -1.57 9.55 -9.15
C GLY A 75 -0.06 9.72 -9.38
N ILE A 76 0.78 9.42 -8.38
CA ILE A 76 2.22 9.64 -8.44
C ILE A 76 2.96 8.32 -8.70
N GLY A 77 3.51 8.16 -9.90
CA GLY A 77 4.18 6.93 -10.35
C GLY A 77 5.57 6.69 -9.77
N LEU A 78 5.78 6.93 -8.46
CA LEU A 78 7.03 6.68 -7.75
C LEU A 78 6.92 5.41 -6.89
N ALA A 79 8.03 4.68 -6.76
CA ALA A 79 8.12 3.46 -5.94
C ALA A 79 8.19 3.80 -4.44
N ILE A 80 7.10 4.37 -3.91
CA ILE A 80 6.93 4.79 -2.51
C ILE A 80 5.58 4.27 -2.03
N ALA A 81 5.55 3.69 -0.84
CA ALA A 81 4.31 3.37 -0.14
C ALA A 81 4.42 3.73 1.35
N VAL A 82 3.27 3.90 2.02
CA VAL A 82 3.18 4.03 3.47
C VAL A 82 2.31 2.92 4.02
N VAL A 83 2.62 2.43 5.22
CA VAL A 83 1.86 1.38 5.92
C VAL A 83 1.71 1.73 7.40
N GLU A 84 0.55 1.43 7.97
CA GLU A 84 0.26 1.55 9.40
C GLU A 84 -1.01 0.75 9.71
N ASP A 85 -0.99 -0.07 10.77
CA ASP A 85 -2.14 -0.85 11.19
C ASP A 85 -2.25 -0.81 12.72
N PRO A 86 -3.36 -0.36 13.32
CA PRO A 86 -3.54 -0.46 14.77
C PRO A 86 -3.58 -1.90 15.29
N GLY A 87 -3.72 -2.89 14.38
CA GLY A 87 -3.81 -4.30 14.73
C GLY A 87 -5.25 -4.73 15.05
N ALA A 88 -5.44 -6.03 15.23
CA ALA A 88 -6.68 -6.57 15.78
C ALA A 88 -6.67 -6.45 17.31
N PRO A 89 -7.84 -6.22 17.95
CA PRO A 89 -7.94 -6.20 19.40
C PRO A 89 -7.78 -7.60 20.02
N ASP A 90 -8.05 -8.64 19.25
CA ASP A 90 -7.95 -10.03 19.66
C ASP A 90 -6.54 -10.58 19.37
N ALA A 91 -5.90 -11.12 20.40
CA ALA A 91 -4.57 -11.72 20.28
C ALA A 91 -4.62 -13.07 19.54
N ASP A 92 -5.78 -13.73 19.51
CA ASP A 92 -6.00 -15.01 18.85
C ASP A 92 -6.61 -14.84 17.43
N ASP A 93 -6.54 -13.64 16.85
CA ASP A 93 -7.02 -13.37 15.48
C ASP A 93 -6.30 -14.28 14.45
N GLU A 94 -7.07 -15.07 13.71
CA GLU A 94 -6.58 -16.02 12.71
C GLU A 94 -5.74 -15.35 11.60
N ARG A 95 -5.88 -14.04 11.40
CA ARG A 95 -5.11 -13.25 10.45
C ARG A 95 -3.70 -12.93 10.93
N GLU A 96 -3.40 -13.18 12.21
CA GLU A 96 -2.12 -12.87 12.85
C GLU A 96 -1.80 -11.37 12.66
N ARG A 97 -2.66 -10.50 13.23
CA ARG A 97 -2.70 -9.06 12.97
C ARG A 97 -2.27 -8.23 14.19
N PRO A 98 -0.99 -8.26 14.60
CA PRO A 98 -0.50 -7.34 15.62
C PRO A 98 -0.45 -5.90 15.08
N PRO A 99 -0.32 -4.88 15.95
CA PRO A 99 -0.10 -3.51 15.51
C PRO A 99 1.16 -3.39 14.65
N LEU A 100 1.06 -2.66 13.53
CA LEU A 100 2.14 -2.26 12.66
C LEU A 100 2.32 -0.74 12.79
N ALA A 101 3.45 -0.32 13.36
CA ALA A 101 3.79 1.09 13.46
C ALA A 101 3.93 1.72 12.06
N PHE A 102 3.63 3.02 11.96
CA PHE A 102 3.80 3.77 10.72
C PHE A 102 5.21 3.59 10.15
N ARG A 103 5.27 3.27 8.87
CA ARG A 103 6.53 3.07 8.14
C ARG A 103 6.39 3.52 6.70
N VAL A 104 7.43 4.18 6.20
CA VAL A 104 7.60 4.51 4.78
C VAL A 104 8.41 3.40 4.12
N LEU A 105 7.95 2.97 2.95
CA LEU A 105 8.57 1.94 2.13
C LEU A 105 9.04 2.57 0.82
N VAL A 106 10.34 2.83 0.71
CA VAL A 106 10.97 3.37 -0.50
C VAL A 106 11.67 2.25 -1.26
N ASN A 107 11.34 2.13 -2.55
CA ASN A 107 11.82 1.06 -3.43
C ASN A 107 11.71 -0.36 -2.84
N PRO A 108 10.59 -0.73 -2.19
CA PRO A 108 10.50 -2.00 -1.51
C PRO A 108 10.50 -3.18 -2.50
N ARG A 109 11.02 -4.31 -2.02
CA ARG A 109 10.91 -5.62 -2.65
C ARG A 109 10.64 -6.64 -1.57
N TYR A 110 9.89 -7.68 -1.90
CA TYR A 110 9.67 -8.80 -0.99
C TYR A 110 9.98 -10.13 -1.67
N GLU A 111 10.36 -11.11 -0.86
CA GLU A 111 10.52 -12.50 -1.23
C GLU A 111 9.78 -13.38 -0.21
N ALA A 112 9.12 -14.45 -0.66
CA ALA A 112 8.45 -15.37 0.23
C ALA A 112 9.47 -16.09 1.13
N VAL A 113 9.13 -16.26 2.41
CA VAL A 113 9.92 -17.05 3.37
C VAL A 113 9.17 -18.35 3.63
N GLY A 114 9.64 -19.42 3.02
CA GLY A 114 8.97 -20.73 3.03
C GLY A 114 7.76 -20.79 2.09
N ASP A 115 7.02 -21.90 2.18
CA ASP A 115 5.92 -22.23 1.26
C ASP A 115 4.53 -22.02 1.87
N GLU A 116 4.46 -21.56 3.13
CA GLU A 116 3.20 -21.38 3.83
C GLU A 116 2.42 -20.18 3.29
N THR A 117 1.14 -20.39 3.01
CA THR A 117 0.24 -19.35 2.50
C THR A 117 -1.00 -19.19 3.37
N ARG A 118 -1.66 -18.04 3.24
CA ARG A 118 -2.95 -17.74 3.86
C ARG A 118 -3.87 -17.06 2.85
N THR A 119 -5.15 -17.41 2.90
CA THR A 119 -6.20 -16.84 2.05
C THR A 119 -7.18 -16.07 2.93
N PHE A 120 -7.40 -14.80 2.60
CA PHE A 120 -8.36 -13.93 3.25
C PHE A 120 -8.96 -12.99 2.21
N PHE A 121 -10.11 -12.39 2.52
CA PHE A 121 -10.63 -11.27 1.75
C PHE A 121 -9.65 -10.09 1.80
N GLU A 122 -9.38 -9.52 0.64
CA GLU A 122 -8.55 -8.34 0.45
C GLU A 122 -9.38 -7.29 -0.30
N GLY A 123 -9.30 -6.04 0.16
CA GLY A 123 -9.86 -4.88 -0.51
C GLY A 123 -8.75 -3.93 -0.95
N CYS A 124 -9.10 -2.93 -1.74
CA CYS A 124 -8.18 -1.89 -2.15
C CYS A 124 -8.91 -0.55 -2.23
N LEU A 125 -8.27 0.52 -1.78
CA LEU A 125 -8.84 1.88 -1.87
C LEU A 125 -9.08 2.32 -3.32
N SER A 126 -8.33 1.73 -4.27
CA SER A 126 -8.47 1.95 -5.71
C SER A 126 -9.45 0.98 -6.40
N VAL A 127 -10.06 0.04 -5.68
CA VAL A 127 -11.15 -0.82 -6.18
C VAL A 127 -12.32 -0.70 -5.21
N HIS A 128 -12.89 0.50 -5.17
CA HIS A 128 -13.80 0.88 -4.10
C HIS A 128 -15.05 -0.02 -4.02
N GLY A 129 -15.36 -0.45 -2.78
CA GLY A 129 -16.58 -1.20 -2.47
C GLY A 129 -16.55 -2.69 -2.79
N TRP A 130 -15.40 -3.23 -3.23
CA TRP A 130 -15.24 -4.63 -3.58
C TRP A 130 -14.09 -5.30 -2.82
N GLN A 131 -14.27 -6.57 -2.53
CA GLN A 131 -13.28 -7.46 -1.96
C GLN A 131 -13.32 -8.82 -2.65
N ALA A 132 -12.21 -9.53 -2.67
CA ALA A 132 -12.16 -10.93 -3.06
C ALA A 132 -11.07 -11.65 -2.26
N GLU A 133 -11.18 -12.96 -2.14
CA GLU A 133 -10.17 -13.80 -1.53
C GLU A 133 -8.87 -13.75 -2.33
N ARG A 134 -7.78 -13.46 -1.63
CA ARG A 134 -6.44 -13.40 -2.18
C ARG A 134 -5.49 -14.25 -1.33
N THR A 135 -4.88 -15.24 -1.96
CA THR A 135 -3.81 -16.02 -1.33
C THR A 135 -2.51 -15.21 -1.33
N ARG A 136 -1.87 -15.14 -0.16
CA ARG A 136 -0.58 -14.45 0.05
C ARG A 136 0.39 -15.39 0.74
N ALA A 137 1.69 -15.18 0.54
CA ALA A 137 2.70 -15.81 1.38
C ALA A 137 2.47 -15.36 2.83
N ARG A 138 2.47 -16.29 3.78
CA ARG A 138 2.25 -15.97 5.19
C ARG A 138 3.40 -15.13 5.75
N SER A 139 4.62 -15.41 5.32
CA SER A 139 5.83 -14.68 5.71
C SER A 139 6.61 -14.22 4.49
N VAL A 140 7.16 -13.01 4.57
CA VAL A 140 8.00 -12.42 3.52
C VAL A 140 9.21 -11.73 4.12
N ARG A 141 10.35 -11.81 3.43
CA ARG A 141 11.51 -10.96 3.67
C ARG A 141 11.32 -9.69 2.87
N LEU A 142 11.17 -8.57 3.56
CA LEU A 142 10.99 -7.24 2.99
C LEU A 142 12.34 -6.51 2.98
N THR A 143 12.72 -5.97 1.82
CA THR A 143 13.94 -5.18 1.64
C THR A 143 13.61 -3.86 0.96
N GLY A 144 14.35 -2.80 1.27
CA GLY A 144 14.06 -1.46 0.78
C GLY A 144 14.79 -0.39 1.58
N GLN A 145 14.29 0.84 1.52
CA GLN A 145 14.80 1.98 2.29
C GLN A 145 13.65 2.74 2.96
N ASP A 146 13.94 3.46 4.03
CA ASP A 146 13.04 4.47 4.60
C ASP A 146 13.14 5.81 3.84
N GLU A 147 12.41 6.83 4.31
CA GLU A 147 12.41 8.18 3.74
C GLU A 147 13.75 8.92 3.87
N ALA A 148 14.60 8.52 4.82
CA ALA A 148 15.95 9.05 4.99
C ALA A 148 16.96 8.35 4.07
N GLY A 149 16.57 7.24 3.44
CA GLY A 149 17.44 6.42 2.60
C GLY A 149 18.19 5.34 3.37
N GLU A 150 17.86 5.11 4.65
CA GLU A 150 18.45 4.05 5.43
C GLU A 150 17.85 2.70 5.01
N PRO A 151 18.68 1.68 4.73
CA PRO A 151 18.19 0.39 4.26
C PRO A 151 17.52 -0.39 5.38
N PHE A 152 16.48 -1.14 5.02
CA PHE A 152 15.88 -2.15 5.88
C PHE A 152 15.90 -3.53 5.21
N ASP A 153 15.92 -4.56 6.06
CA ASP A 153 15.89 -5.96 5.69
C ASP A 153 15.30 -6.77 6.87
N ASP A 154 14.00 -7.00 6.83
CA ASP A 154 13.26 -7.62 7.94
C ASP A 154 12.24 -8.64 7.44
N VAL A 155 11.96 -9.65 8.27
CA VAL A 155 10.95 -10.67 7.98
C VAL A 155 9.66 -10.28 8.65
N LEU A 156 8.61 -10.11 7.84
CA LEU A 156 7.25 -9.86 8.30
C LEU A 156 6.42 -11.14 8.14
N THR A 157 5.45 -11.33 9.02
CA THR A 157 4.54 -12.50 9.02
C THR A 157 3.10 -12.05 9.23
N GLY A 158 2.13 -12.87 8.83
CA GLY A 158 0.72 -12.64 9.09
C GLY A 158 0.16 -11.46 8.29
N TRP A 159 -0.65 -10.65 8.94
CA TRP A 159 -1.32 -9.53 8.26
C TRP A 159 -0.34 -8.44 7.80
N ALA A 160 0.73 -8.19 8.56
CA ALA A 160 1.77 -7.25 8.15
C ALA A 160 2.46 -7.71 6.84
N ALA A 161 2.73 -9.00 6.69
CA ALA A 161 3.26 -9.57 5.44
C ALA A 161 2.29 -9.36 4.27
N ARG A 162 0.98 -9.50 4.49
CA ARG A 162 -0.05 -9.25 3.47
C ARG A 162 -0.08 -7.79 3.03
N ILE A 163 -0.08 -6.85 3.99
CA ILE A 163 -0.09 -5.40 3.70
C ILE A 163 1.10 -5.05 2.80
N VAL A 164 2.32 -5.45 3.17
CA VAL A 164 3.50 -5.07 2.38
C VAL A 164 3.54 -5.75 1.01
N GLN A 165 3.00 -6.96 0.88
CA GLN A 165 2.81 -7.60 -0.43
C GLN A 165 1.85 -6.77 -1.30
N HIS A 166 0.69 -6.34 -0.75
CA HIS A 166 -0.29 -5.52 -1.45
C HIS A 166 0.30 -4.18 -1.93
N GLU A 167 0.92 -3.43 -1.02
CA GLU A 167 1.47 -2.12 -1.36
C GLU A 167 2.65 -2.23 -2.33
N THR A 168 3.48 -3.27 -2.22
CA THR A 168 4.58 -3.50 -3.16
C THR A 168 4.07 -3.89 -4.55
N ASP A 169 2.96 -4.63 -4.64
CA ASP A 169 2.32 -4.98 -5.92
C ASP A 169 1.79 -3.74 -6.65
N HIS A 170 1.23 -2.76 -5.93
CA HIS A 170 0.84 -1.48 -6.52
C HIS A 170 2.02 -0.79 -7.22
N LEU A 171 3.24 -0.90 -6.67
CA LEU A 171 4.44 -0.32 -7.29
C LEU A 171 4.86 -1.07 -8.56
N ARG A 172 4.36 -2.29 -8.78
CA ARG A 172 4.58 -3.08 -10.02
C ARG A 172 3.46 -2.87 -11.05
N GLY A 173 2.43 -2.08 -10.73
CA GLY A 173 1.25 -1.91 -11.57
C GLY A 173 0.25 -3.07 -11.46
N GLU A 174 0.32 -3.84 -10.37
CA GLU A 174 -0.55 -4.96 -10.07
C GLU A 174 -1.63 -4.54 -9.06
N LEU A 175 -2.83 -5.09 -9.23
CA LEU A 175 -3.95 -4.95 -8.31
C LEU A 175 -4.30 -6.33 -7.75
N TYR A 176 -4.87 -6.39 -6.54
CA TYR A 176 -5.23 -7.68 -5.91
C TYR A 176 -6.15 -8.54 -6.81
N VAL A 177 -7.02 -7.90 -7.60
CA VAL A 177 -7.95 -8.55 -8.53
C VAL A 177 -7.27 -9.34 -9.64
N ASP A 178 -5.98 -9.10 -9.93
CA ASP A 178 -5.27 -9.78 -11.01
C ASP A 178 -5.01 -11.26 -10.71
N ALA A 179 -4.99 -11.63 -9.43
CA ALA A 179 -4.82 -13.02 -9.03
C ALA A 179 -5.62 -13.39 -7.76
N ALA A 180 -6.70 -12.66 -7.50
CA ALA A 180 -7.73 -13.08 -6.55
C ALA A 180 -8.57 -14.23 -7.12
N ASP A 181 -9.22 -15.01 -6.25
CA ASP A 181 -10.29 -15.90 -6.70
C ASP A 181 -11.53 -15.07 -7.03
N LEU A 182 -11.74 -14.77 -8.31
CA LEU A 182 -12.84 -13.91 -8.76
C LEU A 182 -14.24 -14.49 -8.48
N ARG A 183 -14.38 -15.79 -8.16
CA ARG A 183 -15.67 -16.34 -7.72
C ARG A 183 -16.07 -15.89 -6.32
N THR A 184 -15.12 -15.40 -5.54
CA THR A 184 -15.34 -14.84 -4.21
C THR A 184 -15.58 -13.33 -4.24
N LEU A 185 -15.51 -12.68 -5.41
CA LEU A 185 -15.72 -11.24 -5.54
C LEU A 185 -17.08 -10.85 -4.96
N ALA A 186 -17.04 -10.03 -3.93
CA ALA A 186 -18.21 -9.59 -3.18
C ALA A 186 -18.09 -8.11 -2.83
N SER A 187 -19.23 -7.46 -2.60
CA SER A 187 -19.20 -6.09 -2.10
C SER A 187 -18.67 -6.07 -0.66
N THR A 188 -17.98 -5.00 -0.27
CA THR A 188 -17.47 -4.82 1.11
C THR A 188 -18.59 -4.99 2.14
N LEU A 189 -19.79 -4.46 1.84
CA LEU A 189 -20.98 -4.64 2.69
C LEU A 189 -21.47 -6.09 2.74
N GLY A 190 -21.31 -6.86 1.67
CA GLY A 190 -21.66 -8.28 1.61
C GLY A 190 -20.70 -9.11 2.45
N VAL A 191 -19.39 -8.85 2.33
CA VAL A 191 -18.35 -9.53 3.11
C VAL A 191 -18.51 -9.29 4.60
N ALA A 192 -18.79 -8.05 5.03
CA ALA A 192 -19.04 -7.71 6.44
C ALA A 192 -20.26 -8.42 7.06
N ARG A 193 -21.13 -9.03 6.24
CA ARG A 193 -22.31 -9.78 6.70
C ARG A 193 -22.06 -11.30 6.70
N LEU A 194 -20.91 -11.77 6.23
CA LEU A 194 -20.59 -13.19 6.24
C LEU A 194 -20.39 -13.68 7.68
N PRO A 195 -21.00 -14.82 8.05
CA PRO A 195 -20.77 -15.42 9.37
C PRO A 195 -19.28 -15.70 9.58
N GLY A 196 -18.72 -15.22 10.70
CA GLY A 196 -17.31 -15.46 11.04
C GLY A 196 -16.30 -14.50 10.38
N HIS A 197 -16.74 -13.51 9.59
CA HIS A 197 -15.83 -12.47 9.12
C HIS A 197 -15.70 -11.37 10.20
N PRO A 198 -14.51 -11.16 10.80
CA PRO A 198 -14.30 -10.02 11.67
C PRO A 198 -14.37 -8.75 10.82
N GLY A 199 -15.29 -7.83 11.18
CA GLY A 199 -15.47 -6.55 10.50
C GLY A 199 -14.26 -5.64 10.54
#